data_AF-A0AAW0JP06-F1
#
_entry.id   AF-A0AAW0JP06-F1
#
_cell.length_a   1.000
_cell.length_b   1.000
_cell.length_c   1.000
_cell.angle_alpha   90.00
_cell.angle_beta   90.00
_cell.angle_gamma   90.00
#
_symmetry.space_group_name_H-M   'P 1'
#
loop_
_entity.id
_entity.type
_entity.pdbx_description
1 polymer ?
#
loop_
_entity_poly.entity_id
_entity_poly.type
_entity_poly.pdbx_seq_one_letter_code
_entity_poly.pdbx_strand_id
1 'polypeptide(L)'
;MVETANHQHPQGPPPPPLQPLGGARGPLFAPNEQFQHLQYCIHSNPRWVETFILGFQHYIVMLGTTVLIASILVPKMGGSHGDKARVIQTLLFMAGLNTLVQTMIGTRLPTVMSASFAYIIPVLAIINDISDESFTSDHQRFLHTMRTIQGSLIVSSFVNIVLGFSRAWGRLTRLFSPVVLVPVICVVGLGLFQRGFPQVANCVQIGLPMLIILVVTQYLKRIVHMSHVILERYGLLICIGIVWAFAAILTAAGAYNNVKEETKQNCRTDHSYLMSSAPWIKIPYPFQWGTPIFRASHVFGMLGAALVTSAESTGTFFAASRLAGATPPPSHVLNRSIGLQGLGTLLEGIFGSVVGTTASV
;
A
#
# COMPACT_ATOMS: atom_id res chain seq x y z
N MET A 1 47.27 -39.00 41.40
CA MET A 1 46.18 -39.96 41.13
C MET A 1 44.99 -39.52 41.95
N VAL A 2 43.94 -39.10 41.25
CA VAL A 2 42.53 -38.98 41.64
C VAL A 2 42.20 -38.10 42.87
N GLU A 3 41.86 -36.85 42.57
CA GLU A 3 41.12 -35.95 43.45
C GLU A 3 39.64 -36.03 43.08
N THR A 4 38.81 -36.36 44.07
CA THR A 4 37.35 -36.50 43.98
C THR A 4 36.69 -35.12 43.93
N ALA A 5 36.07 -34.76 42.80
CA ALA A 5 35.23 -33.57 42.70
C ALA A 5 33.77 -33.96 42.39
N ASN A 6 32.89 -33.58 43.31
CA ASN A 6 31.44 -33.72 43.28
C ASN A 6 30.83 -33.13 41.99
N HIS A 7 30.06 -33.92 41.26
CA HIS A 7 29.13 -33.42 40.24
C HIS A 7 27.90 -32.80 40.90
N GLN A 8 27.82 -31.47 40.92
CA GLN A 8 26.58 -30.74 41.18
C GLN A 8 25.78 -30.59 39.88
N HIS A 9 24.54 -31.08 39.88
CA HIS A 9 23.57 -30.82 38.81
C HIS A 9 23.24 -29.32 38.73
N PRO A 10 23.17 -28.70 37.53
CA PRO A 10 22.69 -27.34 37.41
C PRO A 10 21.21 -27.24 37.76
N GLN A 11 20.88 -26.38 38.73
CA GLN A 11 19.52 -26.03 39.12
C GLN A 11 18.78 -25.41 37.92
N GLY A 12 17.58 -25.93 37.62
CA GLY A 12 16.71 -25.37 36.59
C GLY A 12 16.25 -23.94 36.92
N PRO A 13 15.82 -23.16 35.91
CA PRO A 13 15.41 -21.78 36.11
C PRO A 13 14.21 -21.69 37.07
N PRO A 14 14.16 -20.65 37.93
CA PRO A 14 13.06 -20.48 38.88
C PRO A 14 11.72 -20.25 38.17
N PRO A 15 10.59 -20.65 38.78
CA PRO A 15 9.27 -20.42 38.22
C PRO A 15 8.98 -18.92 38.07
N PRO A 16 8.22 -18.52 37.04
CA PRO A 16 7.93 -17.11 36.78
C PRO A 16 7.14 -16.48 37.95
N PRO A 17 7.39 -15.21 38.28
CA PRO A 17 6.69 -14.53 39.37
C PRO A 17 5.20 -14.39 39.07
N LEU A 18 4.37 -14.65 40.10
CA LEU A 18 2.92 -14.45 40.08
C LEU A 18 2.59 -12.99 39.74
N GLN A 19 1.88 -12.78 38.63
CA GLN A 19 1.44 -11.45 38.20
C GLN A 19 0.36 -10.90 39.15
N PRO A 20 0.40 -9.60 39.51
CA PRO A 20 -0.64 -8.98 40.34
C PRO A 20 -1.99 -8.93 39.62
N LEU A 21 -3.08 -9.20 40.35
CA LEU A 21 -4.46 -9.06 39.88
C LEU A 21 -4.72 -7.60 39.47
N GLY A 22 -4.61 -7.31 38.17
CA GLY A 22 -4.84 -5.97 37.62
C GLY A 22 -3.98 -5.61 36.41
N GLY A 23 -2.95 -6.40 36.08
CA GLY A 23 -2.16 -6.20 34.87
C GLY A 23 -2.95 -6.52 33.59
N ALA A 24 -2.83 -5.68 32.56
CA ALA A 24 -3.37 -5.96 31.23
C ALA A 24 -2.93 -7.36 30.79
N ARG A 25 -3.90 -8.23 30.44
CA ARG A 25 -3.62 -9.58 29.94
C ARG A 25 -2.69 -9.46 28.73
N GLY A 26 -1.42 -9.78 28.94
CA GLY A 26 -0.47 -9.98 27.86
C GLY A 26 -0.94 -11.12 26.94
N PRO A 27 -0.41 -11.21 25.72
CA PRO A 27 -0.78 -12.26 24.78
C PRO A 27 -0.56 -13.65 25.40
N LEU A 28 -1.51 -14.58 25.16
CA LEU A 28 -1.50 -15.97 25.63
C LEU A 28 -0.29 -16.81 25.15
N PHE A 29 0.51 -16.27 24.24
CA PHE A 29 1.74 -16.88 23.73
C PHE A 29 2.83 -15.80 23.68
N ALA A 30 4.01 -16.10 24.23
CA ALA A 30 5.16 -15.21 24.16
C ALA A 30 5.70 -15.18 22.71
N PRO A 31 5.90 -14.00 22.09
CA PRO A 31 6.55 -13.90 20.79
C PRO A 31 8.01 -14.36 20.87
N ASN A 32 8.50 -15.10 19.87
CA ASN A 32 9.88 -15.62 19.86
C ASN A 32 10.97 -14.54 19.78
N GLU A 33 10.65 -13.33 19.29
CA GLU A 33 11.49 -12.14 19.40
C GLU A 33 10.60 -10.90 19.42
N GLN A 34 10.68 -10.13 20.50
CA GLN A 34 9.94 -8.87 20.65
C GLN A 34 10.97 -7.74 20.60
N PHE A 35 10.80 -6.78 19.68
CA PHE A 35 11.66 -5.60 19.67
C PHE A 35 11.57 -4.92 21.04
N GLN A 36 12.68 -4.87 21.78
CA GLN A 36 12.75 -4.38 23.17
C GLN A 36 12.36 -2.89 23.32
N HIS A 37 12.05 -2.20 22.22
CA HIS A 37 11.77 -0.76 22.20
C HIS A 37 10.50 -0.39 21.41
N LEU A 38 9.37 -1.08 21.64
CA LEU A 38 8.07 -0.61 21.16
C LEU A 38 7.61 0.61 21.98
N GLN A 39 7.43 1.75 21.32
CA GLN A 39 6.90 2.97 21.97
C GLN A 39 5.39 2.91 22.21
N TYR A 40 4.65 2.26 21.30
CA TYR A 40 3.19 2.11 21.38
C TYR A 40 2.80 0.68 21.03
N CYS A 41 2.05 0.02 21.93
CA CYS A 41 1.42 -1.27 21.66
C CYS A 41 0.15 -1.09 20.80
N ILE A 42 -0.31 -2.15 20.12
CA ILE A 42 -1.51 -2.14 19.25
C ILE A 42 -2.77 -1.58 19.95
N HIS A 43 -2.92 -1.84 21.26
CA HIS A 43 -4.05 -1.38 22.06
C HIS A 43 -3.77 -0.09 22.85
N SER A 44 -2.58 0.49 22.72
CA SER A 44 -2.26 1.76 23.36
C SER A 44 -2.85 2.91 22.56
N ASN A 45 -3.36 3.92 23.26
CA ASN A 45 -3.89 5.13 22.64
C ASN A 45 -2.88 6.28 22.82
N PRO A 46 -2.18 6.71 21.75
CA PRO A 46 -1.30 7.87 21.83
C PRO A 46 -2.09 9.15 22.08
N ARG A 47 -1.39 10.27 22.30
CA ARG A 47 -2.02 11.59 22.31
C ARG A 47 -2.72 11.83 20.97
N TRP A 48 -3.89 12.47 21.00
CA TRP A 48 -4.71 12.67 19.79
C TRP A 48 -3.95 13.40 18.67
N VAL A 49 -3.12 14.38 19.03
CA VAL A 49 -2.27 15.12 18.07
C VAL A 49 -1.27 14.20 17.36
N GLU A 50 -0.59 13.32 18.09
CA GLU A 50 0.35 12.36 17.50
C GLU A 50 -0.37 11.37 16.59
N THR A 51 -1.54 10.89 17.03
CA THR A 51 -2.39 9.98 16.24
C THR A 51 -2.81 10.61 14.93
N PHE A 52 -3.22 11.89 14.96
CA PHE A 52 -3.61 12.62 13.76
C PHE A 52 -2.44 12.78 12.78
N ILE A 53 -1.25 13.18 13.27
CA ILE A 53 -0.08 13.39 12.41
C ILE A 53 0.42 12.05 11.83
N LEU A 54 0.47 10.99 12.64
CA LEU A 54 0.86 9.65 12.16
C LEU A 54 -0.16 9.09 11.16
N GLY A 55 -1.45 9.28 11.41
CA GLY A 55 -2.50 8.92 10.45
C GLY A 55 -2.37 9.67 9.13
N PHE A 56 -2.07 10.97 9.19
CA PHE A 56 -1.80 11.79 8.02
C PHE A 56 -0.55 11.32 7.25
N GLN A 57 0.48 10.86 7.96
CA GLN A 57 1.66 10.26 7.35
C GLN A 57 1.33 8.98 6.58
N HIS A 58 0.59 8.05 7.17
CA HIS A 58 0.13 6.84 6.48
C HIS A 58 -0.70 7.18 5.23
N TYR A 59 -1.57 8.18 5.34
CA TYR A 59 -2.34 8.69 4.21
C TYR A 59 -1.44 9.21 3.07
N ILE A 60 -0.43 10.03 3.36
CA ILE A 60 0.49 10.56 2.34
C ILE A 60 1.27 9.46 1.64
N VAL A 61 1.75 8.46 2.40
CA VAL A 61 2.49 7.32 1.82
C VAL A 61 1.61 6.54 0.85
N MET A 62 0.35 6.27 1.23
CA MET A 62 -0.63 5.61 0.37
C MET A 62 -1.06 6.45 -0.84
N LEU A 63 -1.12 7.77 -0.68
CA LEU A 63 -1.45 8.69 -1.76
C LEU A 63 -0.40 8.61 -2.88
N GLY A 64 0.89 8.47 -2.52
CA GLY A 64 1.98 8.34 -3.49
C GLY A 64 1.79 7.17 -4.45
N THR A 65 1.50 5.97 -3.94
CA THR A 65 1.27 4.78 -4.77
C THR A 65 0.00 4.90 -5.61
N THR A 66 -1.07 5.42 -5.02
CA THR A 66 -2.36 5.62 -5.69
C THR A 66 -2.25 6.59 -6.86
N VAL A 67 -1.61 7.74 -6.64
CA VAL A 67 -1.39 8.75 -7.69
C VAL A 67 -0.45 8.22 -8.77
N LEU A 68 0.57 7.45 -8.40
CA LEU A 68 1.48 6.81 -9.37
C LEU A 68 0.73 5.86 -10.29
N ILE A 69 -0.09 4.96 -9.74
CA ILE A 69 -0.89 4.00 -10.52
C ILE A 69 -1.84 4.74 -11.47
N ALA A 70 -2.60 5.71 -10.98
CA ALA A 70 -3.53 6.48 -11.80
C ALA A 70 -2.81 7.30 -12.89
N SER A 71 -1.63 7.85 -12.58
CA SER A 71 -0.82 8.62 -13.54
C SER A 71 -0.25 7.76 -14.65
N ILE A 72 0.05 6.49 -14.38
CA ILE A 72 0.54 5.56 -15.40
C ILE A 72 -0.61 5.04 -16.27
N LEU A 73 -1.73 4.68 -15.65
CA LEU A 73 -2.80 3.94 -16.33
C LEU A 73 -3.79 4.83 -17.09
N VAL A 74 -4.26 5.93 -16.48
CA VAL A 74 -5.33 6.75 -17.06
C VAL A 74 -4.94 7.40 -18.40
N PRO A 75 -3.73 7.97 -18.58
CA PRO A 75 -3.34 8.52 -19.88
C PRO A 75 -3.25 7.44 -20.98
N LYS A 76 -2.81 6.22 -20.62
CA LYS A 76 -2.71 5.09 -21.56
C LYS A 76 -4.08 4.61 -22.05
N MET A 77 -5.12 4.81 -21.25
CA MET A 77 -6.51 4.50 -21.64
C MET A 77 -7.13 5.58 -22.53
N GLY A 78 -6.54 6.78 -22.63
CA GLY A 78 -7.15 7.96 -23.28
C GLY A 78 -8.00 8.83 -22.34
N GLY A 79 -7.82 8.71 -21.03
CA GLY A 79 -8.57 9.50 -20.04
C GLY A 79 -8.07 10.93 -19.91
N SER A 80 -8.99 11.86 -19.63
CA SER A 80 -8.71 13.28 -19.35
C SER A 80 -8.09 13.49 -17.95
N HIS A 81 -7.52 14.66 -17.69
CA HIS A 81 -7.10 15.09 -16.34
C HIS A 81 -8.25 14.99 -15.32
N GLY A 82 -9.50 15.28 -15.74
CA GLY A 82 -10.69 15.10 -14.91
C GLY A 82 -10.96 13.63 -14.59
N ASP A 83 -10.74 12.72 -15.55
CA ASP A 83 -10.90 11.28 -15.35
C ASP A 83 -9.84 10.73 -14.41
N LYS A 84 -8.61 11.23 -14.53
CA LYS A 84 -7.51 10.92 -13.62
C LYS A 84 -7.85 11.30 -12.18
N ALA A 85 -8.39 12.50 -11.96
CA ALA A 85 -8.85 12.93 -10.63
C ALA A 85 -9.95 12.00 -10.08
N ARG A 86 -10.94 11.64 -10.92
CA ARG A 86 -12.03 10.71 -10.55
C ARG A 86 -11.51 9.33 -10.13
N VAL A 87 -10.54 8.80 -10.86
CA VAL A 87 -9.91 7.51 -10.54
C VAL A 87 -9.14 7.58 -9.23
N ILE A 88 -8.32 8.61 -9.02
CA ILE A 88 -7.57 8.81 -7.75
C ILE A 88 -8.53 8.87 -6.56
N GLN A 89 -9.60 9.66 -6.68
CA GLN A 89 -10.59 9.81 -5.63
C GLN A 89 -11.28 8.49 -5.29
N THR A 90 -11.62 7.69 -6.31
CA THR A 90 -12.27 6.38 -6.12
C THR A 90 -11.33 5.40 -5.44
N LEU A 91 -10.06 5.36 -5.86
CA LEU A 91 -9.02 4.52 -5.25
C LEU A 91 -8.80 4.89 -3.77
N LEU A 92 -8.68 6.18 -3.44
CA LEU A 92 -8.50 6.62 -2.06
C LEU A 92 -9.72 6.32 -1.17
N PHE A 93 -10.92 6.51 -1.70
CA PHE A 93 -12.15 6.22 -0.97
C PHE A 93 -12.29 4.71 -0.68
N MET A 94 -12.04 3.86 -1.67
CA MET A 94 -12.06 2.40 -1.50
C MET A 94 -10.93 1.91 -0.60
N ALA A 95 -9.72 2.45 -0.72
CA ALA A 95 -8.60 2.13 0.17
C ALA A 95 -8.92 2.45 1.64
N GLY A 96 -9.57 3.60 1.90
CA GLY A 96 -10.05 3.96 3.23
C GLY A 96 -11.10 2.99 3.75
N LEU A 97 -12.13 2.66 2.95
CA LEU A 97 -13.17 1.70 3.31
C LEU A 97 -12.58 0.31 3.59
N ASN A 98 -11.71 -0.18 2.72
CA ASN A 98 -11.07 -1.48 2.85
C ASN A 98 -10.14 -1.53 4.06
N THR A 99 -9.44 -0.44 4.36
CA THR A 99 -8.64 -0.32 5.59
C THR A 99 -9.50 -0.41 6.85
N LEU A 100 -10.66 0.27 6.88
CA LEU A 100 -11.59 0.19 8.00
C LEU A 100 -12.15 -1.23 8.18
N VAL A 101 -12.56 -1.89 7.10
CA VAL A 101 -13.04 -3.28 7.13
C VAL A 101 -11.95 -4.22 7.66
N GLN A 102 -10.72 -4.05 7.19
CA GLN A 102 -9.60 -4.91 7.56
C GLN A 102 -9.14 -4.70 9.02
N THR A 103 -9.18 -3.46 9.51
CA THR A 103 -8.80 -3.12 10.89
C THR A 103 -9.88 -3.48 11.90
N MET A 104 -11.16 -3.35 11.56
CA MET A 104 -12.28 -3.67 12.46
C MET A 104 -12.57 -5.19 12.52
N ILE A 105 -12.74 -5.80 11.34
CA ILE A 105 -13.23 -7.18 11.19
C ILE A 105 -12.09 -8.13 10.82
N GLY A 106 -11.11 -7.69 10.02
CA GLY A 106 -10.05 -8.53 9.47
C GLY A 106 -8.96 -8.96 10.44
N THR A 107 -7.72 -8.52 10.21
CA THR A 107 -6.56 -8.90 11.03
C THR A 107 -6.52 -8.19 12.37
N ARG A 108 -7.14 -7.00 12.48
CA ARG A 108 -6.96 -6.06 13.61
C ARG A 108 -5.49 -5.68 13.86
N LEU A 109 -4.64 -5.90 12.87
CA LEU A 109 -3.26 -5.44 12.87
C LEU A 109 -3.21 -4.03 12.27
N PRO A 110 -2.20 -3.22 12.62
CA PRO A 110 -1.98 -1.90 12.03
C PRO A 110 -1.49 -2.06 10.58
N THR A 111 -2.39 -2.41 9.68
CA THR A 111 -2.12 -2.57 8.25
C THR A 111 -3.07 -1.69 7.45
N VAL A 112 -2.54 -1.02 6.43
CA VAL A 112 -3.30 -0.13 5.57
C VAL A 112 -3.53 -0.82 4.23
N MET A 113 -4.77 -0.83 3.74
CA MET A 113 -5.10 -1.40 2.42
C MET A 113 -4.81 -0.34 1.35
N SER A 114 -3.94 -0.67 0.41
CA SER A 114 -3.55 0.21 -0.68
C SER A 114 -3.80 -0.43 -2.05
N ALA A 115 -3.84 0.41 -3.08
CA ALA A 115 -3.89 -0.02 -4.47
C ALA A 115 -2.66 -0.87 -4.83
N SER A 116 -2.86 -2.09 -5.32
CA SER A 116 -1.76 -3.01 -5.60
C SER A 116 -1.19 -2.87 -7.01
N PHE A 117 0.14 -2.91 -7.08
CA PHE A 117 0.88 -2.90 -8.34
C PHE A 117 0.81 -4.22 -9.10
N ALA A 118 0.41 -5.32 -8.45
CA ALA A 118 0.23 -6.61 -9.11
C ALA A 118 -0.79 -6.51 -10.26
N TYR A 119 -1.78 -5.62 -10.13
CA TYR A 119 -2.81 -5.40 -11.15
C TYR A 119 -2.35 -4.53 -12.33
N ILE A 120 -1.21 -3.83 -12.26
CA ILE A 120 -0.76 -2.98 -13.38
C ILE A 120 -0.53 -3.81 -14.64
N ILE A 121 0.12 -4.97 -14.52
CA ILE A 121 0.46 -5.81 -15.67
C ILE A 121 -0.80 -6.30 -16.41
N PRO A 122 -1.78 -6.95 -15.74
CA PRO A 122 -3.01 -7.36 -16.42
C PRO A 122 -3.83 -6.16 -16.89
N VAL A 123 -3.86 -5.03 -16.18
CA VAL A 123 -4.54 -3.82 -16.68
C VAL A 123 -3.89 -3.30 -17.96
N LEU A 124 -2.56 -3.25 -18.04
CA LEU A 124 -1.84 -2.86 -19.27
C LEU A 124 -2.12 -3.82 -20.42
N ALA A 125 -2.21 -5.12 -20.14
CA ALA A 125 -2.60 -6.10 -21.15
C ALA A 125 -4.02 -5.83 -21.69
N ILE A 126 -4.98 -5.50 -20.82
CA ILE A 126 -6.34 -5.10 -21.21
C ILE A 126 -6.30 -3.81 -22.05
N ILE A 127 -5.53 -2.80 -21.63
CA ILE A 127 -5.40 -1.55 -22.36
C ILE A 127 -4.86 -1.79 -23.77
N ASN A 128 -3.82 -2.61 -23.91
CA ASN A 128 -3.21 -2.90 -25.21
C ASN A 128 -4.18 -3.66 -26.13
N ASP A 129 -4.86 -4.69 -25.61
CA ASP A 129 -5.86 -5.46 -26.37
C ASP A 129 -7.01 -4.57 -26.85
N ILE A 130 -7.51 -3.68 -26.00
CA ILE A 130 -8.56 -2.73 -26.36
C ILE A 130 -8.02 -1.65 -27.30
N SER A 131 -6.76 -1.24 -27.18
CA SER A 131 -6.19 -0.21 -28.07
C SER A 131 -6.13 -0.63 -29.54
N ASP A 132 -6.14 -1.94 -29.81
CA ASP A 132 -6.20 -2.50 -31.16
C ASP A 132 -7.62 -2.41 -31.77
N GLU A 133 -8.66 -2.15 -30.96
CA GLU A 133 -10.03 -1.95 -31.43
C GLU A 133 -10.25 -0.51 -31.94
N SER A 134 -11.01 -0.36 -33.03
CA SER A 134 -11.31 0.96 -33.60
C SER A 134 -12.37 1.70 -32.80
N PHE A 135 -11.98 2.79 -32.11
CA PHE A 135 -12.90 3.69 -31.42
C PHE A 135 -13.01 5.05 -32.12
N THR A 136 -14.20 5.65 -32.06
CA THR A 136 -14.48 6.97 -32.63
C THR A 136 -13.96 8.11 -31.74
N SER A 137 -13.74 7.87 -30.45
CA SER A 137 -13.20 8.87 -29.50
C SER A 137 -12.36 8.24 -28.38
N ASP A 138 -11.32 8.96 -27.94
CA ASP A 138 -10.44 8.53 -26.84
C ASP A 138 -11.20 8.36 -25.51
N HIS A 139 -12.21 9.19 -25.26
CA HIS A 139 -13.04 9.07 -24.05
C HIS A 139 -13.88 7.79 -24.05
N GLN A 140 -14.38 7.36 -25.22
CA GLN A 140 -15.10 6.10 -25.33
C GLN A 140 -14.16 4.90 -25.10
N ARG A 141 -12.92 4.96 -25.60
CA ARG A 141 -11.88 3.95 -25.31
C ARG A 141 -11.61 3.86 -23.80
N PHE A 142 -11.50 5.01 -23.12
CA PHE A 142 -11.34 5.06 -21.68
C PHE A 142 -12.52 4.41 -20.94
N LEU A 143 -13.76 4.80 -21.26
CA LEU A 143 -14.96 4.22 -20.61
C LEU A 143 -15.09 2.71 -20.87
N HIS A 144 -14.81 2.26 -22.09
CA HIS A 144 -14.85 0.84 -22.43
C HIS A 144 -13.81 0.05 -21.62
N THR A 145 -12.58 0.57 -21.55
CA THR A 145 -11.49 -0.04 -20.78
C THR A 145 -11.82 -0.12 -19.29
N MET A 146 -12.35 0.96 -18.72
CA MET A 146 -12.77 0.99 -17.31
C MET A 146 -13.85 -0.06 -17.01
N ARG A 147 -14.87 -0.18 -17.87
CA ARG A 147 -15.94 -1.19 -17.70
C ARG A 147 -15.42 -2.62 -17.79
N THR A 148 -14.47 -2.87 -18.67
CA THR A 148 -13.82 -4.18 -18.83
C THR A 148 -12.97 -4.53 -17.60
N ILE A 149 -12.23 -3.56 -17.05
CA ILE A 149 -11.48 -3.73 -15.81
C ILE A 149 -12.43 -4.00 -14.64
N GLN A 150 -13.52 -3.25 -14.52
CA GLN A 150 -14.54 -3.47 -13.48
C GLN A 150 -15.11 -4.88 -13.52
N GLY A 151 -15.55 -5.35 -14.70
CA GLY A 151 -16.08 -6.70 -14.85
C GLY A 151 -15.03 -7.77 -14.50
N SER A 152 -13.78 -7.55 -14.94
CA SER A 152 -12.68 -8.48 -14.67
C SER A 152 -12.29 -8.53 -13.19
N LEU A 153 -12.28 -7.38 -12.50
CA LEU A 153 -12.03 -7.28 -11.05
C LEU A 153 -13.15 -7.95 -10.24
N ILE A 154 -14.43 -7.74 -10.62
CA ILE A 154 -15.57 -8.39 -9.97
C ILE A 154 -15.42 -9.91 -10.03
N VAL A 155 -15.14 -10.49 -11.21
CA VAL A 155 -14.99 -11.95 -11.32
C VAL A 155 -13.77 -12.47 -10.57
N SER A 156 -12.64 -11.76 -10.67
CA SER A 156 -11.41 -12.14 -9.95
C SER A 156 -11.59 -12.11 -8.42
N SER A 157 -12.35 -11.13 -7.92
CA SER A 157 -12.61 -10.97 -6.48
C SER A 157 -13.32 -12.18 -5.86
N PHE A 158 -14.24 -12.81 -6.59
CA PHE A 158 -14.92 -14.03 -6.13
C PHE A 158 -13.93 -15.15 -5.85
N VAL A 159 -12.83 -15.26 -6.59
CA VAL A 159 -11.83 -16.28 -6.32
C VAL A 159 -11.11 -16.00 -5.00
N ASN A 160 -10.72 -14.75 -4.71
CA ASN A 160 -10.14 -14.40 -3.41
C ASN A 160 -11.12 -14.62 -2.25
N ILE A 161 -12.40 -14.30 -2.45
CA ILE A 161 -13.48 -14.58 -1.47
C ILE A 161 -13.56 -16.10 -1.21
N VAL A 162 -13.66 -16.91 -2.26
CA VAL A 162 -13.73 -18.37 -2.14
C VAL A 162 -12.47 -18.92 -1.48
N LEU A 163 -11.28 -18.49 -1.89
CA LEU A 163 -10.01 -18.95 -1.32
C LEU A 163 -9.84 -18.59 0.17
N GLY A 164 -10.28 -17.38 0.55
CA GLY A 164 -10.26 -16.93 1.94
C GLY A 164 -11.26 -17.68 2.82
N PHE A 165 -12.53 -17.71 2.45
CA PHE A 165 -13.59 -18.31 3.27
C PHE A 165 -13.59 -19.85 3.25
N SER A 166 -13.12 -20.50 2.19
CA SER A 166 -12.95 -21.97 2.13
C SER A 166 -11.85 -22.52 3.05
N ARG A 167 -11.14 -21.64 3.77
CA ARG A 167 -9.97 -21.98 4.60
C ARG A 167 -8.81 -22.61 3.80
N ALA A 168 -8.87 -22.60 2.48
CA ALA A 168 -7.82 -23.10 1.61
C ALA A 168 -6.56 -22.27 1.78
N TRP A 169 -6.71 -20.94 1.86
CA TRP A 169 -5.57 -20.04 2.01
C TRP A 169 -4.75 -20.33 3.26
N GLY A 170 -5.38 -20.57 4.41
CA GLY A 170 -4.72 -20.83 5.69
C GLY A 170 -4.02 -22.18 5.75
N ARG A 171 -4.36 -23.12 4.84
CA ARG A 171 -3.55 -24.33 4.61
C ARG A 171 -2.34 -23.99 3.75
N LEU A 172 -2.53 -23.21 2.69
CA LEU A 172 -1.46 -22.72 1.82
C LEU A 172 -0.43 -21.88 2.59
N THR A 173 -0.86 -21.06 3.56
CA THR A 173 0.05 -20.22 4.36
C THR A 173 1.01 -21.03 5.22
N ARG A 174 0.78 -22.33 5.46
CA ARG A 174 1.77 -23.20 6.11
C ARG A 174 3.01 -23.43 5.25
N LEU A 175 2.89 -23.27 3.93
CA LEU A 175 3.99 -23.36 2.98
C LEU A 175 4.77 -22.04 2.87
N PHE A 176 4.20 -20.92 3.34
CA PHE A 176 4.89 -19.63 3.36
C PHE A 176 5.87 -19.56 4.53
N SER A 177 7.05 -20.12 4.32
CA SER A 177 8.23 -19.87 5.16
C SER A 177 8.83 -18.49 4.84
N PRO A 178 9.50 -17.80 5.80
CA PRO A 178 10.24 -16.57 5.53
C PRO A 178 11.19 -16.67 4.34
N VAL A 179 11.73 -17.87 4.07
CA VAL A 179 12.61 -18.14 2.93
C VAL A 179 11.93 -17.90 1.57
N VAL A 180 10.62 -18.15 1.47
CA VAL A 180 9.84 -17.91 0.24
C VAL A 180 9.31 -16.47 0.21
N LEU A 181 8.90 -15.97 1.38
CA LEU A 181 8.21 -14.69 1.47
C LEU A 181 9.13 -13.49 1.22
N VAL A 182 10.35 -13.52 1.77
CA VAL A 182 11.30 -12.40 1.67
C VAL A 182 11.68 -12.14 0.20
N PRO A 183 12.09 -13.13 -0.61
CA PRO A 183 12.38 -12.91 -2.03
C PRO A 183 11.18 -12.35 -2.81
N VAL A 184 9.96 -12.85 -2.55
CA VAL A 184 8.76 -12.36 -3.24
C VAL A 184 8.52 -10.89 -2.94
N ILE A 185 8.59 -10.48 -1.66
CA ILE A 185 8.42 -9.08 -1.26
C ILE A 185 9.55 -8.21 -1.85
N CYS A 186 10.79 -8.71 -1.87
CA CYS A 186 11.91 -8.00 -2.50
C CYS A 186 11.69 -7.78 -4.00
N VAL A 187 11.20 -8.78 -4.74
CA VAL A 187 10.90 -8.65 -6.17
C VAL A 187 9.78 -7.65 -6.41
N VAL A 188 8.71 -7.69 -5.60
CA VAL A 188 7.63 -6.70 -5.68
C VAL A 188 8.17 -5.30 -5.41
N GLY A 189 8.93 -5.11 -4.33
CA GLY A 189 9.51 -3.81 -3.96
C GLY A 189 10.50 -3.26 -5.00
N LEU A 190 11.39 -4.10 -5.54
CA LEU A 190 12.29 -3.72 -6.63
C LEU A 190 11.53 -3.38 -7.92
N GLY A 191 10.43 -4.08 -8.19
CA GLY A 191 9.52 -3.76 -9.30
C GLY A 191 8.84 -2.40 -9.15
N LEU A 192 8.48 -2.01 -7.92
CA LEU A 192 7.99 -0.66 -7.62
C LEU A 192 9.07 0.39 -7.88
N PHE A 193 10.29 0.13 -7.41
CA PHE A 193 11.41 1.04 -7.60
C PHE A 193 11.73 1.25 -9.09
N GLN A 194 11.73 0.18 -9.89
CA GLN A 194 11.98 0.26 -11.33
C GLN A 194 10.96 1.13 -12.07
N ARG A 195 9.70 1.20 -11.60
CA ARG A 195 8.67 2.06 -12.22
C ARG A 195 8.57 3.45 -11.60
N GLY A 196 8.86 3.58 -10.31
CA GLY A 196 8.81 4.86 -9.60
C GLY A 196 10.03 5.74 -9.89
N PHE A 197 11.23 5.17 -9.98
CA PHE A 197 12.46 5.92 -10.17
C PHE A 197 12.50 6.72 -11.49
N PRO A 198 12.05 6.19 -12.66
CA PRO A 198 11.97 6.95 -13.89
C PRO A 198 11.06 8.19 -13.80
N GLN A 199 10.03 8.17 -12.96
CA GLN A 199 9.15 9.34 -12.77
C GLN A 199 9.89 10.51 -12.12
N VAL A 200 10.84 10.22 -11.24
CA VAL A 200 11.71 11.23 -10.63
C VAL A 200 12.66 11.83 -11.67
N ALA A 201 13.10 11.03 -12.65
CA ALA A 201 13.96 11.47 -13.74
C ALA A 201 13.25 12.38 -14.77
N ASN A 202 11.93 12.28 -14.91
CA ASN A 202 11.14 13.16 -15.78
C ASN A 202 11.31 14.65 -15.43
N CYS A 203 11.59 14.95 -14.16
CA CYS A 203 11.97 16.29 -13.73
C CYS A 203 13.24 16.25 -12.86
N VAL A 204 14.40 16.14 -13.51
CA VAL A 204 15.70 16.05 -12.82
C VAL A 204 15.95 17.20 -11.83
N GLN A 205 15.46 18.41 -12.14
CA GLN A 205 15.68 19.60 -11.30
C GLN A 205 14.97 19.53 -9.94
N ILE A 206 13.85 18.80 -9.84
CA ILE A 206 13.11 18.58 -8.58
C ILE A 206 13.49 17.21 -8.00
N GLY A 207 13.67 16.22 -8.86
CA GLY A 207 13.99 14.86 -8.47
C GLY A 207 15.36 14.71 -7.80
N LEU A 208 16.38 15.44 -8.29
CA LEU A 208 17.73 15.39 -7.71
C LEU A 208 17.76 15.99 -6.28
N PRO A 209 17.19 17.19 -6.02
CA PRO A 209 17.01 17.68 -4.65
C PRO A 209 16.21 16.74 -3.76
N MET A 210 15.15 16.10 -4.28
CA MET A 210 14.37 15.11 -3.52
C MET A 210 15.24 13.93 -3.06
N LEU A 211 16.06 13.37 -3.95
CA LEU A 211 16.97 12.28 -3.61
C LEU A 211 18.05 12.72 -2.62
N ILE A 212 18.65 13.90 -2.82
CA ILE A 212 19.65 14.44 -1.89
C ILE A 212 19.04 14.64 -0.50
N ILE A 213 17.87 15.28 -0.40
CA ILE A 213 17.22 15.53 0.89
C ILE A 213 16.85 14.21 1.56
N LEU A 214 16.38 13.21 0.81
CA LEU A 214 16.09 11.88 1.35
C LEU A 214 17.36 11.23 1.90
N VAL A 215 18.47 11.22 1.14
CA VAL A 215 19.75 10.65 1.60
C VAL A 215 20.28 11.40 2.82
N VAL A 216 20.25 12.74 2.78
CA VAL A 216 20.71 13.60 3.88
C VAL A 216 19.86 13.40 5.14
N THR A 217 18.53 13.32 5.02
CA THR A 217 17.66 13.04 6.17
C THR A 217 17.90 11.65 6.76
N GLN A 218 18.15 10.63 5.90
CA GLN A 218 18.51 9.29 6.36
C GLN A 218 19.91 9.21 6.99
N TYR A 219 20.85 10.06 6.56
CA TYR A 219 22.20 10.13 7.10
C TYR A 219 22.30 10.97 8.38
N LEU A 220 21.58 12.10 8.46
CA LEU A 220 21.46 12.91 9.68
C LEU A 220 20.85 12.12 10.84
N LYS A 221 19.93 11.19 10.53
CA LYS A 221 19.42 10.19 11.48
C LYS A 221 20.50 9.32 12.10
N ARG A 222 21.75 9.31 11.64
CA ARG A 222 22.85 8.56 12.25
C ARG A 222 23.73 9.41 13.17
N ILE A 223 23.71 10.74 12.99
CA ILE A 223 24.68 11.66 13.59
C ILE A 223 24.08 12.44 14.77
N VAL A 224 22.82 12.88 14.69
CA VAL A 224 22.25 13.81 15.68
C VAL A 224 21.44 13.07 16.74
N HIS A 225 22.05 12.81 17.90
CA HIS A 225 21.44 12.03 18.99
C HIS A 225 20.13 12.61 19.55
N MET A 226 19.98 13.94 19.55
CA MET A 226 18.79 14.61 20.14
C MET A 226 17.60 14.75 19.19
N SER A 227 17.78 14.55 17.87
CA SER A 227 16.70 14.68 16.88
C SER A 227 16.23 13.34 16.31
N HIS A 228 16.76 12.20 16.79
CA HIS A 228 16.38 10.86 16.29
C HIS A 228 14.87 10.63 16.32
N VAL A 229 14.20 10.90 17.44
CA VAL A 229 12.77 10.52 17.59
C VAL A 229 11.85 11.28 16.64
N ILE A 230 12.11 12.57 16.39
CA ILE A 230 11.28 13.41 15.51
C ILE A 230 11.60 13.16 14.04
N LEU A 231 12.89 13.08 13.67
CA LEU A 231 13.30 12.81 12.29
C LEU A 231 12.97 11.39 11.85
N GLU A 232 13.05 10.41 12.76
CA GLU A 232 12.70 9.02 12.47
C GLU A 232 11.20 8.87 12.20
N ARG A 233 10.36 9.49 13.03
CA ARG A 233 8.90 9.46 12.85
C ARG A 233 8.43 10.27 11.65
N TYR A 234 8.84 11.54 11.52
CA TYR A 234 8.26 12.50 10.58
C TYR A 234 9.15 12.88 9.39
N GLY A 235 10.31 12.24 9.23
CA GLY A 235 11.29 12.61 8.20
C GLY A 235 10.73 12.63 6.77
N LEU A 236 9.82 11.70 6.45
CA LEU A 236 9.17 11.66 5.14
C LEU A 236 8.24 12.86 4.90
N LEU A 237 7.46 13.28 5.90
CA LEU A 237 6.60 14.46 5.80
C LEU A 237 7.41 15.74 5.61
N ILE A 238 8.49 15.89 6.39
CA ILE A 238 9.40 17.04 6.29
C ILE A 238 10.04 17.08 4.90
N CYS A 239 10.51 15.93 4.40
CA CYS A 239 11.11 15.83 3.06
C CYS A 239 10.12 16.25 1.96
N ILE A 240 8.89 15.75 2.01
CA ILE A 240 7.84 16.11 1.04
C ILE A 240 7.51 17.61 1.12
N GLY A 241 7.38 18.16 2.34
CA GLY A 241 7.10 19.58 2.54
C GLY A 241 8.20 20.49 1.98
N ILE A 242 9.47 20.16 2.22
CA ILE A 242 10.62 20.93 1.71
C ILE A 242 10.68 20.85 0.18
N VAL A 243 10.54 19.65 -0.40
CA VAL A 243 10.59 19.46 -1.86
C VAL A 243 9.44 20.17 -2.54
N TRP A 244 8.24 20.13 -1.97
CA TRP A 244 7.09 20.85 -2.51
C TRP A 244 7.28 22.37 -2.44
N ALA A 245 7.79 22.90 -1.31
CA ALA A 245 8.10 24.32 -1.17
C ALA A 245 9.17 24.76 -2.18
N PHE A 246 10.22 23.96 -2.38
CA PHE A 246 11.25 24.21 -3.38
C PHE A 246 10.68 24.24 -4.80
N ALA A 247 9.82 23.27 -5.15
CA ALA A 247 9.14 23.24 -6.45
C ALA A 247 8.21 24.44 -6.67
N ALA A 248 7.51 24.89 -5.63
CA ALA A 248 6.65 26.08 -5.68
C ALA A 248 7.47 27.36 -5.90
N ILE A 249 8.60 27.51 -5.22
CA ILE A 249 9.52 28.66 -5.40
C ILE A 249 10.08 28.68 -6.83
N LEU A 250 10.55 27.56 -7.36
CA LEU A 250 11.04 27.49 -8.75
C LEU A 250 9.96 27.80 -9.79
N THR A 251 8.72 27.37 -9.52
CA THR A 251 7.57 27.69 -10.37
C THR A 251 7.26 29.19 -10.33
N ALA A 252 7.23 29.80 -9.14
CA ALA A 252 6.99 31.23 -8.97
C ALA A 252 8.12 32.11 -9.55
N ALA A 253 9.37 31.65 -9.46
CA ALA A 253 10.54 32.32 -10.04
C ALA A 253 10.58 32.29 -11.57
N GLY A 254 9.66 31.59 -12.24
CA GLY A 254 9.55 31.55 -13.69
C GLY A 254 10.60 30.68 -14.39
N ALA A 255 11.32 29.83 -13.64
CA ALA A 255 12.36 28.94 -14.19
C ALA A 255 11.83 28.02 -15.32
N TYR A 256 10.53 27.71 -15.29
CA TYR A 256 9.87 26.81 -16.25
C TYR A 256 9.08 27.55 -17.35
N ASN A 257 9.19 28.86 -17.50
CA ASN A 257 8.39 29.59 -18.51
C ASN A 257 8.87 29.34 -19.96
N ASN A 258 10.18 29.17 -20.16
CA ASN A 258 10.81 29.06 -21.48
C ASN A 258 11.29 27.64 -21.85
N VAL A 259 10.91 26.61 -21.07
CA VAL A 259 11.31 25.22 -21.32
C VAL A 259 10.31 24.48 -22.20
N LYS A 260 10.69 23.28 -22.66
CA LYS A 260 9.84 22.39 -23.47
C LYS A 260 8.53 22.06 -22.74
N GLU A 261 7.46 21.84 -23.51
CA GLU A 261 6.10 21.59 -22.99
C GLU A 261 6.02 20.37 -22.05
N GLU A 262 6.74 19.29 -22.37
CA GLU A 262 6.81 18.10 -21.50
C GLU A 262 7.43 18.42 -20.13
N THR A 263 8.46 19.29 -20.11
CA THR A 263 9.09 19.73 -18.87
C THR A 263 8.15 20.65 -18.08
N LYS A 264 7.35 21.48 -18.76
CA LYS A 264 6.32 22.30 -18.11
C LYS A 264 5.25 21.44 -17.43
N GLN A 265 4.80 20.38 -18.09
CA GLN A 265 3.77 19.49 -17.54
C GLN A 265 4.25 18.70 -16.32
N ASN A 266 5.52 18.27 -16.30
CA ASN A 266 6.05 17.41 -15.24
C ASN A 266 6.72 18.18 -14.08
N CYS A 267 7.34 19.32 -14.35
CA CYS A 267 8.10 20.07 -13.33
C CYS A 267 7.29 21.19 -12.65
N ARG A 268 6.22 21.66 -13.27
CA ARG A 268 5.48 22.83 -12.78
C ARG A 268 4.35 22.41 -11.86
N THR A 269 4.17 23.13 -10.74
CA THR A 269 3.20 22.76 -9.70
C THR A 269 1.74 23.12 -10.05
N ASP A 270 1.51 24.04 -10.98
CA ASP A 270 0.19 24.57 -11.36
C ASP A 270 -0.47 23.87 -12.57
N HIS A 271 0.30 23.10 -13.35
CA HIS A 271 -0.15 22.55 -14.64
C HIS A 271 -0.86 21.17 -14.53
N SER A 272 -1.14 20.70 -13.31
CA SER A 272 -1.79 19.39 -13.13
C SER A 272 -3.26 19.39 -13.53
N TYR A 273 -3.93 20.56 -13.55
CA TYR A 273 -5.36 20.79 -13.81
C TYR A 273 -6.36 19.91 -13.04
N LEU A 274 -5.87 19.05 -12.13
CA LEU A 274 -6.67 18.13 -11.32
C LEU A 274 -7.64 18.90 -10.43
N MET A 275 -7.18 19.97 -9.80
CA MET A 275 -7.99 20.78 -8.87
C MET A 275 -9.01 21.68 -9.59
N SER A 276 -8.71 22.12 -10.82
CA SER A 276 -9.63 22.92 -11.63
C SER A 276 -10.72 22.07 -12.28
N SER A 277 -10.39 20.82 -12.63
CA SER A 277 -11.30 19.91 -13.33
C SER A 277 -12.20 19.08 -12.42
N ALA A 278 -11.89 19.03 -11.11
CA ALA A 278 -12.60 18.19 -10.16
C ALA A 278 -13.57 19.01 -9.28
N PRO A 279 -14.80 18.51 -9.02
CA PRO A 279 -15.69 19.12 -8.03
C PRO A 279 -15.10 19.02 -6.62
N TRP A 280 -15.38 20.02 -5.78
CA TRP A 280 -14.88 20.13 -4.41
C TRP A 280 -15.29 18.94 -3.52
N ILE A 281 -16.52 18.46 -3.65
CA ILE A 281 -17.02 17.28 -2.95
C ILE A 281 -17.64 16.35 -3.98
N LYS A 282 -17.13 15.13 -4.03
CA LYS A 282 -17.72 14.05 -4.81
C LYS A 282 -17.62 12.77 -4.03
N ILE A 283 -18.69 11.99 -4.03
CA ILE A 283 -18.72 10.66 -3.45
C ILE A 283 -18.74 9.69 -4.63
N PRO A 284 -17.78 8.74 -4.72
CA PRO A 284 -17.82 7.70 -5.74
C PRO A 284 -19.12 6.90 -5.59
N TYR A 285 -19.81 6.65 -6.69
CA TYR A 285 -21.04 5.86 -6.69
C TYR A 285 -20.81 4.53 -7.44
N PRO A 286 -21.56 3.48 -7.09
CA PRO A 286 -21.45 2.20 -7.78
C PRO A 286 -21.75 2.36 -9.27
N PHE A 287 -21.00 1.65 -10.11
CA PHE A 287 -21.12 1.65 -11.57
C PHE A 287 -20.95 3.02 -12.24
N GLN A 288 -20.12 3.91 -11.68
CA GLN A 288 -19.89 5.26 -12.21
C GLN A 288 -19.37 5.35 -13.65
N TRP A 289 -18.80 4.27 -14.19
CA TRP A 289 -18.31 4.21 -15.56
C TRP A 289 -19.31 3.55 -16.52
N GLY A 290 -20.38 2.94 -16.01
CA GLY A 290 -21.39 2.18 -16.76
C GLY A 290 -21.46 0.71 -16.35
N THR A 291 -22.18 -0.10 -17.15
CA THR A 291 -22.34 -1.54 -16.90
C THR A 291 -21.03 -2.30 -17.12
N PRO A 292 -20.66 -3.23 -16.22
CA PRO A 292 -19.41 -3.98 -16.33
C PRO A 292 -19.44 -4.90 -17.56
N ILE A 293 -18.29 -5.03 -18.21
CA ILE A 293 -18.11 -5.90 -19.38
C ILE A 293 -17.25 -7.08 -18.96
N PHE A 294 -17.72 -8.28 -19.25
CA PHE A 294 -17.05 -9.52 -18.87
C PHE A 294 -16.44 -10.16 -20.12
N ARG A 295 -15.10 -10.19 -20.18
CA ARG A 295 -14.34 -10.94 -21.19
C ARG A 295 -13.43 -11.95 -20.49
N ALA A 296 -13.52 -13.22 -20.88
CA ALA A 296 -12.81 -14.30 -20.18
C ALA A 296 -11.28 -14.13 -20.20
N SER A 297 -10.71 -13.66 -21.31
CA SER A 297 -9.26 -13.42 -21.46
C SER A 297 -8.70 -12.50 -20.37
N HIS A 298 -9.39 -11.39 -20.12
CA HIS A 298 -8.99 -10.38 -19.14
C HIS A 298 -9.20 -10.84 -17.69
N VAL A 299 -10.24 -11.63 -17.46
CA VAL A 299 -10.53 -12.24 -16.15
C VAL A 299 -9.37 -13.12 -15.68
N PHE A 300 -8.78 -13.94 -16.56
CA PHE A 300 -7.65 -14.80 -16.20
C PHE A 300 -6.41 -14.00 -15.78
N GLY A 301 -6.13 -12.88 -16.46
CA GLY A 301 -5.04 -11.98 -16.07
C GLY A 301 -5.27 -11.36 -14.68
N MET A 302 -6.49 -10.89 -14.43
CA MET A 302 -6.88 -10.32 -13.13
C MET A 302 -6.89 -11.36 -12.01
N LEU A 303 -7.18 -12.63 -12.32
CA LEU A 303 -7.12 -13.73 -11.37
C LEU A 303 -5.69 -13.98 -10.87
N GLY A 304 -4.72 -13.96 -11.79
CA GLY A 304 -3.29 -14.07 -11.42
C GLY A 304 -2.87 -12.96 -10.46
N ALA A 305 -3.26 -11.72 -10.75
CA ALA A 305 -2.97 -10.59 -9.85
C ALA A 305 -3.64 -10.75 -8.48
N ALA A 306 -4.87 -11.25 -8.43
CA ALA A 306 -5.57 -11.51 -7.17
C ALA A 306 -4.84 -12.54 -6.29
N LEU A 307 -4.26 -13.59 -6.86
CA LEU A 307 -3.41 -14.54 -6.13
C LEU A 307 -2.12 -13.89 -5.62
N VAL A 308 -1.46 -13.09 -6.46
CA VAL A 308 -0.23 -12.37 -6.09
C VAL A 308 -0.51 -11.41 -4.93
N THR A 309 -1.61 -10.64 -4.99
CA THR A 309 -1.99 -9.72 -3.90
C THR A 309 -2.35 -10.44 -2.60
N SER A 310 -2.91 -11.65 -2.69
CA SER A 310 -3.16 -12.47 -1.50
C SER A 310 -1.85 -12.92 -0.84
N ALA A 311 -0.85 -13.31 -1.64
CA ALA A 311 0.48 -13.69 -1.17
C ALA A 311 1.23 -12.49 -0.56
N GLU A 312 1.22 -11.35 -1.25
CA GLU A 312 1.79 -10.08 -0.77
C GLU A 312 1.17 -9.68 0.57
N SER A 313 -0.17 -9.67 0.65
CA SER A 313 -0.89 -9.28 1.87
C SER A 313 -0.60 -10.21 3.04
N THR A 314 -0.48 -11.51 2.77
CA THR A 314 -0.06 -12.48 3.80
C THR A 314 1.31 -12.15 4.36
N GLY A 315 2.24 -11.75 3.49
CA GLY A 315 3.57 -11.32 3.90
C GLY A 315 3.56 -10.06 4.75
N THR A 316 2.76 -9.09 4.33
CA THR A 316 2.51 -7.87 5.09
C THR A 316 1.94 -8.19 6.47
N PHE A 317 1.01 -9.13 6.61
CA PHE A 317 0.47 -9.50 7.93
C PHE A 317 1.53 -10.11 8.85
N PHE A 318 2.42 -10.97 8.34
CA PHE A 318 3.53 -11.49 9.13
C PHE A 318 4.56 -10.41 9.49
N ALA A 319 4.87 -9.50 8.56
CA ALA A 319 5.76 -8.37 8.83
C ALA A 319 5.16 -7.42 9.87
N ALA A 320 3.87 -7.07 9.71
CA ALA A 320 3.13 -6.21 10.62
C ALA A 320 3.04 -6.81 12.03
N SER A 321 2.78 -8.12 12.16
CA SER A 321 2.79 -8.75 13.49
C SER A 321 4.16 -8.70 14.15
N ARG A 322 5.24 -8.90 13.39
CA ARG A 322 6.61 -8.82 13.92
C ARG A 322 6.98 -7.39 14.33
N LEU A 323 6.69 -6.40 13.48
CA LEU A 323 6.97 -4.98 13.76
C LEU A 323 6.13 -4.45 14.93
N ALA A 324 4.91 -4.94 15.09
CA ALA A 324 4.03 -4.57 16.19
C ALA A 324 4.30 -5.38 17.50
N GLY A 325 5.30 -6.27 17.52
CA GLY A 325 5.60 -7.12 18.67
C GLY A 325 4.47 -8.09 19.03
N ALA A 326 3.57 -8.39 18.08
CA ALA A 326 2.47 -9.32 18.25
C ALA A 326 2.85 -10.73 17.85
N THR A 327 2.11 -11.71 18.34
CA THR A 327 2.26 -13.10 17.90
C THR A 327 1.89 -13.24 16.42
N PRO A 328 2.52 -14.18 15.68
CA PRO A 328 2.19 -14.40 14.29
C PRO A 328 0.69 -14.74 14.14
N PRO A 329 0.00 -14.15 13.14
CA PRO A 329 -1.44 -14.30 13.01
C PRO A 329 -1.81 -15.76 12.75
N PRO A 330 -2.78 -16.33 13.48
CA PRO A 330 -3.22 -17.71 13.25
C PRO A 330 -3.92 -17.83 11.90
N SER A 331 -3.91 -19.03 11.32
CA SER A 331 -4.44 -19.29 9.96
C SER A 331 -5.90 -18.89 9.76
N HIS A 332 -6.73 -18.92 10.81
CA HIS A 332 -8.13 -18.49 10.73
C HIS A 332 -8.27 -16.96 10.55
N VAL A 333 -7.38 -16.17 11.14
CA VAL A 333 -7.34 -14.71 10.98
C VAL A 333 -6.86 -14.35 9.57
N LEU A 334 -5.86 -15.08 9.06
CA LEU A 334 -5.37 -14.91 7.68
C LEU A 334 -6.46 -15.23 6.66
N ASN A 335 -7.16 -16.37 6.83
CA ASN A 335 -8.29 -16.74 5.99
C ASN A 335 -9.38 -15.67 5.92
N ARG A 336 -9.79 -15.18 7.10
CA ARG A 336 -10.78 -14.09 7.21
C ARG A 336 -10.30 -12.83 6.51
N SER A 337 -9.03 -12.50 6.66
CA SER A 337 -8.43 -11.29 6.10
C SER A 337 -8.35 -11.34 4.58
N ILE A 338 -7.91 -12.45 4.00
CA ILE A 338 -7.93 -12.62 2.53
C ILE A 338 -9.35 -12.66 1.99
N GLY A 339 -10.30 -13.27 2.71
CA GLY A 339 -11.71 -13.24 2.33
C GLY A 339 -12.28 -11.80 2.32
N LEU A 340 -11.93 -10.99 3.33
CA LEU A 340 -12.32 -9.58 3.39
C LEU A 340 -11.58 -8.72 2.36
N GLN A 341 -10.32 -9.02 2.05
CA GLN A 341 -9.61 -8.40 0.93
C GLN A 341 -10.32 -8.69 -0.39
N GLY A 342 -10.77 -9.93 -0.61
CA GLY A 342 -11.61 -10.28 -1.76
C GLY A 342 -12.94 -9.53 -1.77
N LEU A 343 -13.59 -9.33 -0.63
CA LEU A 343 -14.79 -8.50 -0.53
C LEU A 343 -14.48 -7.02 -0.86
N GLY A 344 -13.32 -6.53 -0.43
CA GLY A 344 -12.84 -5.19 -0.74
C GLY A 344 -12.57 -4.99 -2.22
N THR A 345 -11.97 -5.99 -2.89
CA THR A 345 -11.76 -5.96 -4.35
C THR A 345 -13.06 -6.08 -5.14
N LEU A 346 -14.07 -6.79 -4.60
CA LEU A 346 -15.41 -6.83 -5.18
C LEU A 346 -16.06 -5.43 -5.14
N LEU A 347 -16.01 -4.77 -3.98
CA LEU A 347 -16.51 -3.39 -3.83
C LEU A 347 -15.75 -2.42 -4.75
N GLU A 348 -14.44 -2.58 -4.88
CA GLU A 348 -13.62 -1.81 -5.81
C GLU A 348 -14.07 -1.98 -7.26
N GLY A 349 -14.35 -3.21 -7.69
CA GLY A 349 -14.91 -3.47 -9.02
C GLY A 349 -16.27 -2.80 -9.23
N ILE A 350 -17.15 -2.85 -8.23
CA ILE A 350 -18.48 -2.21 -8.27
C ILE A 350 -18.36 -0.68 -8.35
N PHE A 351 -17.52 -0.06 -7.52
CA PHE A 351 -17.34 1.39 -7.50
C PHE A 351 -16.45 1.93 -8.64
N GLY A 352 -15.81 1.05 -9.41
CA GLY A 352 -15.03 1.48 -10.57
C GLY A 352 -13.59 1.87 -10.27
N SER A 353 -12.97 1.14 -9.35
CA SER A 353 -11.52 1.14 -9.18
C SER A 353 -10.82 0.54 -10.40
N VAL A 354 -9.61 1.01 -10.69
CA VAL A 354 -8.76 0.50 -11.78
C VAL A 354 -7.96 -0.73 -11.35
N VAL A 355 -7.69 -0.88 -10.06
CA VAL A 355 -6.88 -1.96 -9.50
C VAL A 355 -7.49 -2.47 -8.20
N GLY A 356 -7.15 -3.71 -7.85
CA GLY A 356 -7.52 -4.27 -6.55
C GLY A 356 -6.58 -3.81 -5.42
N THR A 357 -6.96 -4.16 -4.20
CA THR A 357 -6.25 -3.85 -2.96
C THR A 357 -5.26 -4.92 -2.50
N THR A 358 -4.22 -4.47 -1.81
CA THR A 358 -3.26 -5.29 -1.06
C THR A 358 -2.93 -4.64 0.27
N ALA A 359 -2.48 -5.43 1.23
CA ALA A 359 -2.03 -4.92 2.51
C ALA A 359 -0.62 -4.33 2.43
N SER A 360 -0.45 -3.14 3.01
CA SER A 360 0.84 -2.48 3.23
C SER A 360 1.04 -2.12 4.70
N VAL A 361 2.31 -2.11 5.15
CA VAL A 361 2.74 -1.65 6.48
C VAL A 361 3.40 -0.29 6.38
#